data_AF-A0A9E2DTR9-F1
#
_entry.id   AF-A0A9E2DTR9-F1
#
_cell.length_a   1.000
_cell.length_b   1.000
_cell.length_c   1.000
_cell.angle_alpha   90.00
_cell.angle_beta   90.00
_cell.angle_gamma   90.00
#
_symmetry.space_group_name_H-M   'P 1'
#
loop_
_entity.id
_entity.type
_entity.pdbx_description
1 polymer ?
#
loop_
_entity_poly.entity_id
_entity_poly.type
_entity_poly.pdbx_seq_one_letter_code
_entity_poly.pdbx_strand_id
1 'polypeptide(L)'
;MRHEEIDTGWILLGAVIFLALFNVRKKLSMIPLGRNSDWLAGHISVGVIVAVIYAVHVRDPWPSGYEFVMAILFYVVMLSGICGYILQRTLPRAMTNVRNEFIWERIPTELASLRAEAESLVMECAAETGSDVLPRLYREDLEWFFRKPRFVLASTLHAEASSSWARHRFGSIESYLSDGELDYFERLRSMSYVKGDIDRAFAVQGLLKVWLLVHVPATYAFLALVVWHVILIHVYLV
;
A
#
# COMPACT_ATOMS: atom_id res chain seq x y z
N MET A 1 35.95 21.70 -15.52
CA MET A 1 34.77 21.27 -16.29
C MET A 1 34.75 19.76 -16.56
N ARG A 2 35.56 19.16 -17.45
CA ARG A 2 35.48 17.69 -17.71
C ARG A 2 35.82 16.80 -16.49
N HIS A 3 36.77 17.20 -15.65
CA HIS A 3 37.13 16.45 -14.44
C HIS A 3 36.03 16.50 -13.37
N GLU A 4 35.36 17.65 -13.20
CA GLU A 4 34.29 17.83 -12.20
C GLU A 4 33.04 16.99 -12.55
N GLU A 5 32.74 16.82 -13.85
CA GLU A 5 31.64 15.96 -14.33
C GLU A 5 31.91 14.47 -14.03
N ILE A 6 33.16 14.02 -14.17
CA ILE A 6 33.57 12.64 -13.88
C ILE A 6 33.57 12.39 -12.36
N ASP A 7 34.09 13.33 -11.57
CA ASP A 7 34.16 13.21 -10.12
C ASP A 7 32.74 13.16 -9.50
N THR A 8 31.85 14.05 -9.94
CA THR A 8 30.44 14.04 -9.53
C THR A 8 29.72 12.77 -9.98
N GLY A 9 30.08 12.21 -11.14
CA GLY A 9 29.53 10.95 -11.66
C GLY A 9 29.86 9.73 -10.77
N TRP A 10 31.10 9.61 -10.30
CA TRP A 10 31.50 8.53 -9.39
C TRP A 10 30.82 8.62 -8.02
N ILE A 11 30.68 9.84 -7.49
CA ILE A 11 29.95 10.09 -6.24
C ILE A 11 28.47 9.70 -6.41
N LEU A 12 27.85 10.11 -7.51
CA LEU A 12 26.45 9.79 -7.82
C LEU A 12 26.25 8.27 -7.98
N LEU A 13 27.16 7.58 -8.67
CA LEU A 13 27.12 6.12 -8.81
C LEU A 13 27.20 5.42 -7.45
N GLY A 14 28.14 5.82 -6.59
CA GLY A 14 28.27 5.26 -5.25
C GLY A 14 27.01 5.44 -4.40
N ALA A 15 26.39 6.63 -4.47
CA ALA A 15 25.15 6.91 -3.77
C ALA A 15 23.97 6.09 -4.31
N VAL A 16 23.84 5.95 -5.64
CA VAL A 16 22.81 5.10 -6.27
C VAL A 16 22.98 3.63 -5.90
N ILE A 17 24.22 3.13 -5.85
CA ILE A 17 24.52 1.77 -5.40
C ILE A 17 24.07 1.59 -3.94
N PHE A 18 24.40 2.53 -3.04
CA PHE A 18 23.94 2.49 -1.65
C PHE A 18 22.40 2.45 -1.55
N LEU A 19 21.68 3.23 -2.35
CA LEU A 19 20.21 3.20 -2.38
C LEU A 19 19.68 1.83 -2.82
N ALA A 20 20.29 1.21 -3.83
CA ALA A 20 19.91 -0.12 -4.32
C ALA A 20 20.20 -1.23 -3.30
N LEU A 21 21.26 -1.09 -2.50
CA LEU A 21 21.63 -2.04 -1.44
C LEU A 21 20.52 -2.22 -0.40
N PHE A 22 19.67 -1.22 -0.17
CA PHE A 22 18.55 -1.35 0.77
C PHE A 22 17.60 -2.50 0.42
N ASN A 23 17.31 -2.70 -0.88
CA ASN A 23 16.46 -3.80 -1.34
C ASN A 23 17.16 -5.16 -1.14
N VAL A 24 18.47 -5.23 -1.40
CA VAL A 24 19.28 -6.43 -1.17
C VAL A 24 19.32 -6.77 0.32
N ARG A 25 19.55 -5.79 1.20
CA ARG A 25 19.52 -5.98 2.66
C ARG A 25 18.17 -6.49 3.15
N LYS A 26 17.06 -6.01 2.57
CA LYS A 26 15.72 -6.55 2.89
C LYS A 26 15.59 -8.04 2.55
N LYS A 27 16.21 -8.50 1.47
CA LYS A 27 16.25 -9.93 1.10
C LYS A 27 17.23 -10.73 1.98
N LEU A 28 18.30 -10.10 2.46
CA LEU A 28 19.32 -10.71 3.32
C LEU A 28 19.03 -10.48 4.82
N SER A 29 17.78 -10.67 5.24
CA SER A 29 17.35 -10.47 6.64
C SER A 29 18.06 -11.40 7.65
N MET A 30 18.72 -12.46 7.21
CA MET A 30 19.44 -13.40 8.07
C MET A 30 20.78 -12.85 8.59
N ILE A 31 21.34 -11.80 7.97
CA ILE A 31 22.62 -11.23 8.38
C ILE A 31 22.35 -10.01 9.28
N PRO A 32 22.99 -9.88 10.46
CA PRO A 32 22.75 -8.80 11.41
C PRO A 32 23.40 -7.47 10.96
N LEU A 33 22.99 -6.94 9.81
CA LEU A 33 23.47 -5.68 9.23
C LEU A 33 22.75 -4.48 9.86
N GLY A 34 22.64 -4.38 11.19
CA GLY A 34 21.98 -3.26 11.86
C GLY A 34 20.44 -3.21 11.70
N ARG A 35 19.81 -2.18 12.28
CA ARG A 35 18.34 -2.06 12.37
C ARG A 35 17.73 -1.59 11.05
N ASN A 36 16.54 -2.10 10.71
CA ASN A 36 15.82 -1.71 9.49
C ASN A 36 15.43 -0.22 9.47
N SER A 37 15.17 0.37 10.64
CA SER A 37 14.90 1.80 10.81
C SER A 37 16.04 2.67 10.28
N ASP A 38 17.27 2.27 10.58
CA ASP A 38 18.46 3.07 10.33
C ASP A 38 18.79 3.03 8.83
N TRP A 39 18.63 1.86 8.20
CA TRP A 39 18.72 1.72 6.74
C TRP A 39 17.67 2.51 6.00
N LEU A 40 16.42 2.52 6.48
CA LEU A 40 15.36 3.31 5.87
C LEU A 40 15.66 4.81 5.98
N ALA A 41 16.09 5.27 7.16
CA ALA A 41 16.50 6.65 7.37
C ALA A 41 17.65 7.03 6.43
N GLY A 42 18.70 6.21 6.36
CA GLY A 42 19.82 6.40 5.45
C GLY A 42 19.39 6.41 3.98
N HIS A 43 18.52 5.51 3.55
CA HIS A 43 18.00 5.45 2.19
C HIS A 43 17.25 6.74 1.83
N ILE A 44 16.41 7.26 2.73
CA ILE A 44 15.69 8.52 2.48
C ILE A 44 16.67 9.71 2.43
N SER A 45 17.58 9.81 3.41
CA SER A 45 18.55 10.90 3.48
C SER A 45 19.46 10.93 2.24
N VAL A 46 20.00 9.78 1.85
CA VAL A 46 20.85 9.65 0.66
C VAL A 46 20.04 9.89 -0.61
N GLY A 47 18.76 9.48 -0.66
CA GLY A 47 17.87 9.75 -1.78
C GLY A 47 17.67 11.25 -2.04
N VAL A 48 17.51 12.04 -0.98
CA VAL A 48 17.42 13.51 -1.08
C VAL A 48 18.74 14.10 -1.56
N ILE A 49 19.87 13.63 -1.04
CA ILE A 49 21.21 14.08 -1.45
C ILE A 49 21.45 13.76 -2.94
N VAL A 50 21.05 12.57 -3.40
CA VAL A 50 21.16 12.15 -4.80
C VAL A 50 20.41 13.08 -5.74
N ALA A 51 19.23 13.60 -5.35
CA ALA A 51 18.50 14.58 -6.15
C ALA A 51 19.31 15.88 -6.36
N VAL A 52 20.00 16.34 -5.32
CA VAL A 52 20.87 17.53 -5.40
C VAL A 52 22.11 17.26 -6.25
N ILE A 53 22.79 16.12 -6.04
CA ILE A 53 23.97 15.74 -6.82
C ILE A 53 23.62 15.57 -8.29
N TYR A 54 22.49 14.91 -8.61
CA TYR A 54 22.00 14.76 -9.98
C TYR A 54 21.79 16.12 -10.65
N ALA A 55 21.17 17.09 -9.96
CA ALA A 55 20.93 18.42 -10.52
C ALA A 55 22.23 19.19 -10.85
N VAL A 56 23.33 18.92 -10.14
CA VAL A 56 24.65 19.49 -10.42
C VAL A 56 25.41 18.69 -11.48
N HIS A 57 25.21 17.38 -11.54
CA HIS A 57 25.88 16.48 -12.47
C HIS A 57 25.35 16.61 -13.90
N VAL A 58 24.04 16.82 -14.06
CA VAL A 58 23.39 16.92 -15.37
C VAL A 58 23.58 18.32 -15.97
N ARG A 59 23.94 18.38 -17.26
CA ARG A 59 24.08 19.65 -18.00
C ARG A 59 22.75 20.17 -18.54
N ASP A 60 21.87 19.25 -18.96
CA ASP A 60 20.51 19.53 -19.42
C ASP A 60 19.53 18.58 -18.70
N PRO A 61 18.58 19.09 -17.89
CA PRO A 61 17.56 18.28 -17.23
C PRO A 61 16.64 17.50 -18.17
N TRP A 62 16.58 17.90 -19.45
CA TRP A 62 15.76 17.29 -20.49
C TRP A 62 16.61 16.87 -21.70
N PRO A 63 17.51 15.89 -21.52
CA PRO A 63 18.41 15.47 -22.58
C PRO A 63 17.66 14.70 -23.68
N SER A 64 18.33 14.39 -24.78
CA SER A 64 17.75 13.66 -25.91
C SER A 64 18.28 12.21 -26.00
N GLY A 65 17.65 11.36 -26.82
CA GLY A 65 18.08 9.98 -27.00
C GLY A 65 17.86 9.10 -25.77
N TYR A 66 18.83 8.22 -25.44
CA TYR A 66 18.70 7.29 -24.32
C TYR A 66 18.78 7.99 -22.95
N GLU A 67 19.47 9.13 -22.88
CA GLU A 67 19.60 9.93 -21.66
C GLU A 67 18.23 10.46 -21.20
N PHE A 68 17.32 10.74 -22.14
CA PHE A 68 15.93 11.11 -21.83
C PHE A 68 15.21 10.03 -21.04
N VAL A 69 15.34 8.77 -21.46
CA VAL A 69 14.73 7.62 -20.78
C VAL A 69 15.34 7.44 -19.39
N MET A 70 16.67 7.62 -19.28
CA MET A 70 17.36 7.58 -17.99
C MET A 70 16.89 8.69 -17.04
N ALA A 71 16.69 9.91 -17.53
CA ALA A 71 16.16 11.04 -16.76
C ALA A 71 14.71 10.78 -16.30
N ILE A 72 13.84 10.27 -17.17
CA ILE A 72 12.47 9.89 -16.78
C ILE A 72 12.48 8.82 -15.69
N LEU A 73 13.28 7.77 -15.86
CA LEU A 73 13.37 6.71 -14.86
C LEU A 73 13.89 7.24 -13.52
N PHE A 74 14.87 8.13 -13.54
CA PHE A 74 15.35 8.83 -12.35
C PHE A 74 14.21 9.59 -11.66
N TYR A 75 13.46 10.43 -12.40
CA TYR A 75 12.34 11.18 -11.84
C TYR A 75 11.22 10.26 -11.31
N VAL A 76 10.91 9.16 -12.01
CA VAL A 76 9.93 8.17 -11.55
C VAL A 76 10.40 7.53 -10.23
N VAL A 77 11.66 7.11 -10.12
CA VAL A 77 12.22 6.53 -8.89
C VAL A 77 12.22 7.55 -7.75
N MET A 78 12.63 8.80 -8.02
CA MET A 78 12.65 9.88 -7.05
C MET A 78 11.25 10.22 -6.52
N LEU A 79 10.31 10.51 -7.42
CA LEU A 79 8.93 10.86 -7.05
C LEU A 79 8.22 9.70 -6.37
N SER A 80 8.37 8.47 -6.88
CA SER A 80 7.81 7.29 -6.23
C SER A 80 8.45 7.00 -4.86
N GLY A 81 9.73 7.34 -4.66
CA GLY A 81 10.40 7.28 -3.36
C GLY A 81 9.79 8.25 -2.34
N ILE A 82 9.54 9.51 -2.75
CA ILE A 82 8.86 10.52 -1.94
C ILE A 82 7.43 10.05 -1.58
N CYS A 83 6.67 9.55 -2.56
CA CYS A 83 5.37 8.94 -2.32
C CYS A 83 5.47 7.79 -1.30
N GLY A 84 6.47 6.92 -1.44
CA GLY A 84 6.73 5.82 -0.51
C GLY A 84 6.98 6.27 0.92
N TYR A 85 7.73 7.35 1.11
CA TYR A 85 7.96 7.96 2.43
C TYR A 85 6.65 8.47 3.05
N ILE A 86 5.83 9.19 2.27
CA ILE A 86 4.53 9.71 2.73
C ILE A 86 3.59 8.56 3.11
N LEU A 87 3.52 7.52 2.28
CA LEU A 87 2.76 6.31 2.54
C LEU A 87 3.20 5.68 3.88
N GLN A 88 4.50 5.43 4.05
CA GLN A 88 5.03 4.80 5.27
C GLN A 88 4.79 5.62 6.54
N ARG A 89 4.63 6.94 6.45
CA ARG A 89 4.32 7.78 7.62
C ARG A 89 2.84 7.85 7.95
N THR A 90 1.97 7.73 6.94
CA THR A 90 0.51 7.84 7.09
C THR A 90 -0.16 6.50 7.37
N LEU A 91 0.35 5.40 6.80
CA LEU A 91 -0.24 4.05 6.91
C LEU A 91 -0.19 3.44 8.34
N PRO A 92 0.85 3.60 9.17
CA PRO A 92 0.85 3.06 10.53
C PRO A 92 -0.20 3.72 11.44
N ARG A 93 -0.46 5.01 11.24
CA ARG A 93 -1.56 5.74 11.91
C ARG A 93 -2.93 5.27 11.46
N ALA A 94 -3.03 4.81 10.22
CA ALA A 94 -4.24 4.25 9.65
C ALA A 94 -4.55 2.84 10.16
N MET A 95 -3.53 2.08 10.58
CA MET A 95 -3.67 0.71 11.12
C MET A 95 -3.82 0.66 12.63
N THR A 96 -3.53 1.73 13.36
CA THR A 96 -3.63 1.76 14.84
C THR A 96 -5.07 1.62 15.35
N ASN A 97 -6.06 1.90 14.50
CA ASN A 97 -7.48 1.76 14.80
C ASN A 97 -8.07 0.43 14.32
N VAL A 98 -7.29 -0.40 13.61
CA VAL A 98 -7.73 -1.73 13.17
C VAL A 98 -7.52 -2.69 14.33
N ARG A 99 -8.60 -3.29 14.84
CA ARG A 99 -8.53 -4.15 16.03
C ARG A 99 -7.87 -5.50 15.75
N ASN A 100 -7.93 -5.95 14.50
CA ASN A 100 -7.49 -7.27 14.06
C ASN A 100 -6.35 -7.16 13.02
N GLU A 101 -5.23 -7.84 13.26
CA GLU A 101 -4.14 -7.90 12.29
C GLU A 101 -4.47 -8.91 11.17
N PHE A 102 -4.75 -8.40 9.97
CA PHE A 102 -5.00 -9.23 8.80
C PHE A 102 -3.76 -9.34 7.91
N ILE A 103 -3.42 -10.57 7.52
CA ILE A 103 -2.38 -10.85 6.53
C ILE A 103 -3.01 -10.74 5.13
N TRP A 104 -2.42 -9.94 4.23
CA TRP A 104 -2.94 -9.67 2.88
C TRP A 104 -3.44 -10.93 2.16
N GLU A 105 -2.62 -11.97 2.16
CA GLU A 105 -2.85 -13.22 1.43
C GLU A 105 -4.05 -13.99 1.98
N ARG A 106 -4.41 -13.78 3.25
CA ARG A 106 -5.53 -14.43 3.93
C ARG A 106 -6.84 -13.65 3.80
N ILE A 107 -6.78 -12.35 3.46
CA ILE A 107 -7.98 -11.49 3.34
C ILE A 107 -9.12 -12.14 2.54
N PRO A 108 -8.88 -12.78 1.36
CA PRO A 108 -9.96 -13.42 0.62
C PRO A 108 -10.66 -14.55 1.39
N THR A 109 -9.88 -15.35 2.13
CA THR A 109 -10.39 -16.46 2.95
C THR A 109 -11.13 -15.96 4.17
N GLU A 110 -10.55 -14.99 4.90
CA GLU A 110 -11.20 -14.34 6.05
C GLU A 110 -12.54 -13.72 5.63
N LEU A 111 -12.57 -13.03 4.49
CA LEU A 111 -13.80 -12.44 3.97
C LEU A 111 -14.84 -13.50 3.58
N ALA A 112 -14.42 -14.60 2.96
CA ALA A 112 -15.32 -15.70 2.61
C ALA A 112 -15.92 -16.35 3.87
N SER A 113 -15.11 -16.53 4.92
CA SER A 113 -15.57 -17.07 6.21
C SER A 113 -16.58 -16.15 6.89
N LEU A 114 -16.29 -14.84 6.94
CA LEU A 114 -17.17 -13.83 7.51
C LEU A 114 -18.51 -13.76 6.76
N ARG A 115 -18.47 -13.86 5.43
CA ARG A 115 -19.68 -13.91 4.60
C ARG A 115 -20.51 -15.16 4.92
N ALA A 116 -19.89 -16.34 4.97
CA ALA A 116 -20.60 -17.59 5.25
C ALA A 116 -21.23 -17.59 6.65
N GLU A 117 -20.52 -17.06 7.64
CA GLU A 117 -21.04 -16.89 9.00
C GLU A 117 -22.24 -15.92 9.01
N ALA A 118 -22.18 -14.82 8.27
CA ALA A 118 -23.26 -13.83 8.21
C ALA A 118 -24.51 -14.42 7.53
N GLU A 119 -24.33 -15.18 6.44
CA GLU A 119 -25.40 -15.92 5.78
C GLU A 119 -26.04 -16.93 6.74
N SER A 120 -25.23 -17.70 7.47
CA SER A 120 -25.73 -18.70 8.42
C SER A 120 -26.53 -18.07 9.57
N LEU A 121 -26.04 -16.95 10.12
CA LEU A 121 -26.68 -16.20 11.19
C LEU A 121 -28.06 -15.68 10.79
N VAL A 122 -28.16 -15.19 9.56
CA VAL A 122 -29.40 -14.67 9.00
C VAL A 122 -30.41 -15.79 8.72
N MET A 123 -29.94 -16.95 8.26
CA MET A 123 -30.80 -18.12 8.05
C MET A 123 -31.30 -18.72 9.37
N GLU A 124 -30.47 -18.75 10.41
CA GLU A 124 -30.83 -19.16 11.77
C GLU A 124 -31.90 -18.22 12.35
N CYS A 125 -31.68 -16.92 12.25
CA CYS A 125 -32.66 -15.90 12.66
C CYS A 125 -34.02 -16.11 11.99
N ALA A 126 -34.04 -16.36 10.67
CA ALA A 126 -35.27 -16.60 9.91
C ALA A 126 -36.00 -17.86 10.39
N ALA A 127 -35.26 -18.91 10.74
CA ALA A 127 -35.82 -20.18 11.19
C ALA A 127 -36.40 -20.09 12.62
N GLU A 128 -35.75 -19.36 13.52
CA GLU A 128 -36.17 -19.26 14.93
C GLU A 128 -37.27 -18.23 15.16
N THR A 129 -37.15 -17.06 14.54
CA THR A 129 -38.08 -15.93 14.79
C THR A 129 -39.25 -15.90 13.81
N GLY A 130 -39.11 -16.55 12.64
CA GLY A 130 -40.07 -16.47 11.54
C GLY A 130 -40.17 -15.09 10.87
N SER A 131 -39.30 -14.15 11.24
CA SER A 131 -39.25 -12.79 10.68
C SER A 131 -38.38 -12.74 9.42
N ASP A 132 -38.77 -11.91 8.47
CA ASP A 132 -38.05 -11.68 7.20
C ASP A 132 -37.28 -10.33 7.19
N VAL A 133 -37.24 -9.59 8.30
CA VAL A 133 -36.59 -8.26 8.35
C VAL A 133 -35.08 -8.37 8.14
N LEU A 134 -34.38 -9.14 8.98
CA LEU A 134 -32.94 -9.35 8.85
C LEU A 134 -32.53 -10.09 7.56
N PRO A 135 -33.22 -11.16 7.13
CA PRO A 135 -32.97 -11.79 5.84
C PRO A 135 -33.13 -10.88 4.63
N ARG A 136 -34.12 -10.00 4.65
CA ARG A 136 -34.30 -9.00 3.61
C ARG A 136 -33.18 -7.97 3.60
N LEU A 137 -32.83 -7.41 4.75
CA LEU A 137 -31.69 -6.50 4.89
C LEU A 137 -30.39 -7.11 4.35
N TYR A 138 -30.16 -8.39 4.69
CA TYR A 138 -28.96 -9.07 4.21
C TYR A 138 -28.95 -9.19 2.69
N ARG A 139 -30.02 -9.71 2.09
CA ARG A 139 -30.10 -9.91 0.63
C ARG A 139 -30.07 -8.60 -0.15
N GLU A 140 -30.75 -7.56 0.33
CA GLU A 140 -30.86 -6.29 -0.41
C GLU A 140 -29.59 -5.44 -0.30
N ASP A 141 -28.95 -5.41 0.86
CA ASP A 141 -27.83 -4.49 1.13
C ASP A 141 -26.52 -5.18 1.50
N LEU A 142 -26.57 -6.09 2.48
CA LEU A 142 -25.34 -6.59 3.09
C LEU A 142 -24.64 -7.65 2.24
N GLU A 143 -25.35 -8.37 1.37
CA GLU A 143 -24.74 -9.31 0.43
C GLU A 143 -23.73 -8.57 -0.46
N TRP A 144 -24.11 -7.40 -0.99
CA TRP A 144 -23.21 -6.56 -1.77
C TRP A 144 -21.98 -6.11 -0.96
N PHE A 145 -22.18 -5.82 0.32
CA PHE A 145 -21.15 -5.36 1.26
C PHE A 145 -20.15 -6.46 1.64
N PHE A 146 -20.63 -7.67 1.98
CA PHE A 146 -19.80 -8.82 2.37
C PHE A 146 -19.17 -9.55 1.18
N ARG A 147 -19.67 -9.38 -0.05
CA ARG A 147 -19.16 -10.13 -1.22
C ARG A 147 -17.69 -9.91 -1.56
N LYS A 148 -17.17 -8.69 -1.42
CA LYS A 148 -15.79 -8.34 -1.76
C LYS A 148 -15.30 -7.15 -0.94
N PRO A 149 -13.99 -6.86 -0.91
CA PRO A 149 -13.50 -5.65 -0.28
C PRO A 149 -14.16 -4.42 -0.92
N ARG A 150 -14.71 -3.53 -0.09
CA ARG A 150 -15.43 -2.32 -0.54
C ARG A 150 -14.74 -1.06 -0.06
N PHE A 151 -15.14 0.05 -0.67
CA PHE A 151 -14.69 1.37 -0.28
C PHE A 151 -13.16 1.56 -0.34
N VAL A 152 -12.41 0.78 -1.12
CA VAL A 152 -10.93 0.78 -1.11
C VAL A 152 -10.32 2.19 -1.11
N LEU A 153 -10.77 3.08 -2.01
CA LEU A 153 -10.28 4.46 -2.06
C LEU A 153 -10.74 5.32 -0.87
N ALA A 154 -12.00 5.20 -0.45
CA ALA A 154 -12.50 5.95 0.70
C ALA A 154 -11.81 5.47 1.99
N SER A 155 -11.63 4.16 2.11
CA SER A 155 -10.94 3.46 3.18
C SER A 155 -9.45 3.75 3.20
N THR A 156 -8.79 4.32 2.17
CA THR A 156 -7.39 4.80 2.32
C THR A 156 -7.34 6.14 3.07
N LEU A 157 -8.30 7.02 2.84
CA LEU A 157 -8.36 8.37 3.41
C LEU A 157 -9.11 8.42 4.75
N HIS A 158 -10.21 7.68 4.85
CA HIS A 158 -11.13 7.67 5.98
C HIS A 158 -11.23 6.26 6.55
N ALA A 159 -10.66 6.04 7.74
CA ALA A 159 -10.55 4.70 8.34
C ALA A 159 -11.93 4.03 8.53
N GLU A 160 -12.96 4.82 8.82
CA GLU A 160 -14.30 4.32 9.12
C GLU A 160 -15.25 4.32 7.91
N ALA A 161 -14.78 4.50 6.68
CA ALA A 161 -15.68 4.62 5.52
C ALA A 161 -16.65 3.43 5.39
N SER A 162 -16.12 2.21 5.52
CA SER A 162 -16.90 0.96 5.44
C SER A 162 -17.85 0.80 6.65
N SER A 163 -17.33 0.97 7.87
CA SER A 163 -18.13 0.85 9.09
C SER A 163 -19.20 1.95 9.21
N SER A 164 -18.92 3.17 8.75
CA SER A 164 -19.88 4.27 8.76
C SER A 164 -21.03 4.01 7.80
N TRP A 165 -20.76 3.45 6.61
CA TRP A 165 -21.81 3.01 5.70
C TRP A 165 -22.70 1.94 6.35
N ALA A 166 -22.08 0.94 6.98
CA ALA A 166 -22.80 -0.14 7.66
C ALA A 166 -23.67 0.40 8.81
N ARG A 167 -23.13 1.27 9.68
CA ARG A 167 -23.86 1.92 10.78
C ARG A 167 -25.09 2.69 10.27
N HIS A 168 -24.93 3.43 9.17
CA HIS A 168 -26.05 4.17 8.59
C HIS A 168 -27.16 3.22 8.09
N ARG A 169 -26.78 2.07 7.51
CA ARG A 169 -27.76 1.09 7.03
C ARG A 169 -28.47 0.35 8.17
N PHE A 170 -27.76 0.05 9.26
CA PHE A 170 -28.35 -0.58 10.44
C PHE A 170 -29.26 0.35 11.26
N GLY A 171 -28.92 1.64 11.34
CA GLY A 171 -29.64 2.60 12.20
C GLY A 171 -31.12 2.80 11.83
N SER A 172 -31.52 2.52 10.59
CA SER A 172 -32.93 2.62 10.18
C SER A 172 -33.76 1.39 10.54
N ILE A 173 -33.15 0.27 10.93
CA ILE A 173 -33.83 -1.03 11.02
C ILE A 173 -34.02 -1.48 12.46
N GLU A 174 -33.17 -1.01 13.37
CA GLU A 174 -33.19 -1.40 14.79
C GLU A 174 -34.57 -1.21 15.46
N SER A 175 -35.32 -0.17 15.08
CA SER A 175 -36.67 0.08 15.61
C SER A 175 -37.76 -0.89 15.11
N TYR A 176 -37.46 -1.70 14.09
CA TYR A 176 -38.41 -2.64 13.47
C TYR A 176 -38.15 -4.09 13.90
N LEU A 177 -37.12 -4.34 14.69
CA LEU A 177 -36.74 -5.67 15.13
C LEU A 177 -37.55 -6.09 16.35
N SER A 178 -37.91 -7.37 16.40
CA SER A 178 -38.47 -7.99 17.60
C SER A 178 -37.39 -8.30 18.64
N ASP A 179 -37.78 -8.48 19.91
CA ASP A 179 -36.84 -8.77 21.00
C ASP A 179 -35.97 -10.02 20.74
N GLY A 180 -36.49 -11.01 19.99
CA GLY A 180 -35.75 -12.21 19.58
C GLY A 180 -34.73 -11.99 18.46
N GLU A 181 -34.89 -10.95 17.64
CA GLU A 181 -33.99 -10.63 16.52
C GLU A 181 -32.83 -9.71 16.93
N LEU A 182 -32.94 -9.02 18.07
CA LEU A 182 -31.95 -8.05 18.52
C LEU A 182 -30.57 -8.70 18.73
N ASP A 183 -30.51 -9.93 19.25
CA ASP A 183 -29.24 -10.66 19.42
C ASP A 183 -28.56 -10.95 18.07
N TYR A 184 -29.31 -11.48 17.10
CA TYR A 184 -28.83 -11.73 15.74
C TYR A 184 -28.38 -10.45 15.04
N PHE A 185 -29.12 -9.37 15.22
CA PHE A 185 -28.77 -8.07 14.67
C PHE A 185 -27.47 -7.52 15.26
N GLU A 186 -27.27 -7.61 16.57
CA GLU A 186 -26.06 -7.11 17.21
C GLU A 186 -24.85 -7.95 16.81
N ARG A 187 -25.01 -9.28 16.68
CA ARG A 187 -23.99 -10.17 16.10
C ARG A 187 -23.66 -9.75 14.66
N LEU A 188 -24.65 -9.54 13.79
CA LEU A 188 -24.46 -9.09 12.42
C LEU A 188 -23.79 -7.70 12.32
N ARG A 189 -24.16 -6.79 13.22
CA ARG A 189 -23.54 -5.47 13.38
C ARG A 189 -22.07 -5.62 13.78
N SER A 190 -21.75 -6.51 14.72
CA SER A 190 -20.37 -6.79 15.12
C SER A 190 -19.51 -7.29 13.95
N MET A 191 -20.05 -8.17 13.11
CA MET A 191 -19.40 -8.69 11.90
C MET A 191 -19.13 -7.58 10.87
N SER A 192 -20.00 -6.57 10.79
CA SER A 192 -19.78 -5.42 9.90
C SER A 192 -18.57 -4.56 10.31
N TYR A 193 -18.24 -4.49 11.60
CA TYR A 193 -17.03 -3.83 12.07
C TYR A 193 -15.78 -4.62 11.66
N VAL A 194 -15.81 -5.95 11.84
CA VAL A 194 -14.73 -6.84 11.35
C VAL A 194 -14.55 -6.70 9.84
N LYS A 195 -15.64 -6.60 9.08
CA LYS A 195 -15.59 -6.34 7.64
C LYS A 195 -14.95 -4.99 7.31
N GLY A 196 -15.26 -3.94 8.10
CA GLY A 196 -14.63 -2.63 7.95
C GLY A 196 -13.11 -2.68 8.14
N ASP A 197 -12.65 -3.43 9.15
CA ASP A 197 -11.22 -3.68 9.40
C ASP A 197 -10.56 -4.42 8.23
N ILE A 198 -11.22 -5.43 7.67
CA ILE A 198 -10.75 -6.16 6.47
C ILE A 198 -10.62 -5.22 5.27
N ASP A 199 -11.63 -4.37 5.01
CA ASP A 199 -11.62 -3.40 3.90
C ASP A 199 -10.47 -2.40 4.04
N ARG A 200 -10.22 -1.92 5.26
CA ARG A 200 -9.12 -0.99 5.56
C ARG A 200 -7.77 -1.67 5.37
N ALA A 201 -7.58 -2.87 5.92
CA ALA A 201 -6.37 -3.65 5.72
C ALA A 201 -6.11 -3.90 4.24
N PHE A 202 -7.15 -4.27 3.48
CA PHE A 202 -7.08 -4.46 2.03
C PHE A 202 -6.74 -3.16 1.28
N ALA A 203 -7.24 -2.00 1.71
CA ALA A 203 -6.90 -0.74 1.05
C ALA A 203 -5.43 -0.34 1.28
N VAL A 204 -5.00 -0.38 2.54
CA VAL A 204 -3.69 0.07 3.01
C VAL A 204 -2.57 -0.82 2.49
N GLN A 205 -2.68 -2.13 2.69
CA GLN A 205 -1.65 -3.08 2.27
C GLN A 205 -1.57 -3.19 0.74
N GLY A 206 -2.71 -3.05 0.04
CA GLY A 206 -2.76 -3.09 -1.41
C GLY A 206 -2.05 -1.90 -2.03
N LEU A 207 -2.27 -0.72 -1.49
CA LEU A 207 -1.57 0.50 -1.89
C LEU A 207 -0.05 0.36 -1.73
N LEU A 208 0.42 -0.23 -0.61
CA LEU A 208 1.84 -0.47 -0.38
C LEU A 208 2.44 -1.45 -1.41
N LYS A 209 1.70 -2.52 -1.74
CA LYS A 209 2.12 -3.51 -2.76
C LYS A 209 2.19 -2.90 -4.16
N VAL A 210 1.19 -2.09 -4.54
CA VAL A 210 1.19 -1.36 -5.82
C VAL A 210 2.36 -0.39 -5.89
N TRP A 211 2.64 0.35 -4.82
CA TRP A 211 3.81 1.22 -4.76
C TRP A 211 5.13 0.47 -4.99
N LEU A 212 5.32 -0.67 -4.32
CA LEU A 212 6.51 -1.51 -4.52
C LEU A 212 6.62 -2.04 -5.96
N LEU A 213 5.49 -2.40 -6.58
CA LEU A 213 5.43 -2.86 -7.97
C LEU A 213 5.85 -1.79 -8.97
N VAL A 214 5.70 -0.50 -8.65
CA VAL A 214 6.16 0.60 -9.51
C VAL A 214 7.62 0.96 -9.19
N HIS A 215 7.93 1.22 -7.92
CA HIS A 215 9.22 1.76 -7.50
C HIS A 215 10.38 0.78 -7.76
N VAL A 216 10.20 -0.50 -7.45
CA VAL A 216 11.29 -1.50 -7.53
C VAL A 216 11.67 -1.81 -8.99
N PRO A 217 10.74 -2.12 -9.91
CA PRO A 217 11.10 -2.33 -11.32
C PRO A 217 11.68 -1.09 -11.99
N ALA A 218 11.14 0.10 -11.69
CA ALA A 218 11.71 1.36 -12.18
C ALA A 218 13.16 1.55 -11.72
N THR A 219 13.47 1.19 -10.46
CA THR A 219 14.84 1.23 -9.93
C THR A 219 15.76 0.27 -10.69
N TYR A 220 15.33 -0.96 -10.97
CA TYR A 220 16.15 -1.91 -11.74
C TYR A 220 16.39 -1.45 -13.18
N ALA A 221 15.36 -0.91 -13.84
CA ALA A 221 15.49 -0.34 -15.18
C ALA A 221 16.47 0.85 -15.19
N PHE A 222 16.36 1.74 -14.19
CA PHE A 222 17.27 2.87 -14.01
C PHE A 222 18.72 2.40 -13.81
N LEU A 223 18.95 1.43 -12.91
CA LEU A 223 20.29 0.90 -12.65
C LEU A 223 20.94 0.29 -13.90
N ALA A 224 20.17 -0.42 -14.72
CA ALA A 224 20.68 -0.98 -15.98
C ALA A 224 21.14 0.13 -16.94
N LEU A 225 20.38 1.22 -17.05
CA LEU A 225 20.78 2.37 -17.87
C LEU A 225 21.97 3.13 -17.29
N VAL A 226 22.09 3.24 -15.96
CA VAL A 226 23.28 3.83 -15.33
C VAL A 226 24.53 3.04 -15.68
N VAL A 227 24.49 1.71 -15.60
CA VAL A 227 25.62 0.85 -16.02
C VAL A 227 25.96 1.09 -17.50
N TRP A 228 24.93 1.10 -18.36
CA TRP A 228 25.11 1.39 -19.78
C TRP A 228 25.75 2.77 -20.02
N HIS A 229 25.28 3.80 -19.32
CA HIS A 229 25.80 5.16 -19.41
C HIS A 229 27.26 5.25 -18.98
N VAL A 230 27.64 4.59 -17.88
CA VAL A 230 29.04 4.53 -17.43
C VAL A 230 29.94 3.86 -18.48
N ILE A 231 29.48 2.77 -19.11
CA ILE A 231 30.23 2.10 -20.19
C ILE A 231 30.42 3.05 -21.37
N LEU A 232 29.36 3.73 -21.81
CA LEU A 232 29.44 4.65 -22.95
C LEU A 232 30.43 5.80 -22.70
N ILE A 233 30.43 6.38 -21.49
CA ILE A 233 31.40 7.43 -21.15
C ILE A 233 32.83 6.90 -21.24
N HIS A 234 33.11 5.70 -20.71
CA HIS A 234 34.47 5.13 -20.75
C HIS A 234 34.92 4.72 -22.16
N VAL A 235 33.98 4.34 -23.04
CA VAL A 235 34.32 3.91 -24.41
C VAL A 235 34.47 5.10 -25.36
N TYR A 236 33.67 6.17 -25.19
CA TYR A 236 33.57 7.26 -26.17
C TYR A 236 34.14 8.61 -25.68
N LEU A 237 34.33 8.81 -24.37
CA LEU A 237 34.72 10.11 -23.80
C LEU A 237 36.04 10.09 -23.00
N VAL A 238 36.56 8.91 -22.65
CA VAL A 238 37.89 8.68 -22.07
C VAL A 238 38.85 8.28 -23.20
#